data_AF-A0A6S7HUL0-F1
#
_entry.id   AF-A0A6S7HUL0-F1
#
_cell.length_a   1.000
_cell.length_b   1.000
_cell.length_c   1.000
_cell.angle_alpha   90.00
_cell.angle_beta   90.00
_cell.angle_gamma   90.00
#
_symmetry.space_group_name_H-M   'P 1'
#
loop_
_entity.id
_entity.type
_entity.pdbx_description
1 polymer ?
#
loop_
_entity_poly.entity_id
_entity_poly.type
_entity_poly.pdbx_seq_one_letter_code
_entity_poly.pdbx_strand_id
1 'polypeptide(L)'
;MPKVKHLVVKSPNYLSDHSQVITWINLHQTTNTINNTPLQPPISKLPLQYIWNNESNENFKKALKSDELQEKLSTFLENDFSSDREGINKCVNEFENIINLASKKSLKIKKKKYRRKINNVANKKWFDKDCRFKRHQLRKLANQKHRDPNNTEIRSAYHTALKDYKSTLEIKKKNFHFDKIQEIENASNDPLLFWKTLKNISDDLDFNETKKSPQPSEWLNHFETLHSEHQLNKEQNEIVECLKNYEKIKDNLTELDYIITEDELNLALEFSLKLF
;
A
#
# COMPACT_ATOMS: atom_id res chain seq x y z
N MET A 1 15.78 -21.11 -25.61
CA MET A 1 14.47 -20.66 -25.06
C MET A 1 14.14 -21.47 -23.81
N PRO A 2 13.67 -20.83 -22.73
CA PRO A 2 13.28 -21.55 -21.52
C PRO A 2 12.07 -22.45 -21.82
N LYS A 3 12.17 -23.74 -21.49
CA LYS A 3 11.06 -24.70 -21.65
C LYS A 3 10.38 -24.88 -20.29
N VAL A 4 9.06 -24.71 -20.24
CA VAL A 4 8.26 -25.05 -19.05
C VAL A 4 8.26 -26.58 -18.93
N LYS A 5 8.75 -27.11 -17.81
CA LYS A 5 8.86 -28.56 -17.58
C LYS A 5 7.60 -29.12 -16.95
N HIS A 6 7.01 -28.39 -16.01
CA HIS A 6 5.79 -28.78 -15.32
C HIS A 6 4.92 -27.56 -15.01
N LEU A 7 3.61 -27.72 -15.20
CA LEU A 7 2.57 -26.79 -14.80
C LEU A 7 1.59 -27.59 -13.95
N VAL A 8 1.37 -27.18 -12.70
CA VAL A 8 0.41 -27.82 -11.80
C VAL A 8 -0.53 -26.76 -11.26
N VAL A 9 -1.82 -27.01 -11.41
CA VAL A 9 -2.88 -26.22 -10.79
C VAL A 9 -3.38 -27.01 -9.59
N LYS A 10 -3.18 -26.49 -8.38
CA LYS A 10 -3.68 -27.12 -7.16
C LYS A 10 -5.16 -26.81 -6.99
N SER A 11 -5.91 -27.77 -6.45
CA SER A 11 -7.30 -27.55 -6.05
C SER A 11 -7.40 -26.41 -5.01
N PRO A 12 -8.51 -25.65 -5.01
CA PRO A 12 -8.80 -24.67 -3.96
C PRO A 12 -8.69 -25.31 -2.59
N ASN A 13 -8.28 -24.54 -1.57
CA ASN A 13 -8.23 -25.04 -0.20
C ASN A 13 -9.28 -24.32 0.66
N TYR A 14 -9.60 -24.88 1.82
CA TYR A 14 -10.59 -24.32 2.76
C TYR A 14 -10.26 -22.90 3.29
N LEU A 15 -9.07 -22.37 3.00
CA LEU A 15 -8.60 -21.03 3.39
C LEU A 15 -8.59 -20.04 2.21
N SER A 16 -8.83 -20.48 0.96
CA SER A 16 -8.83 -19.63 -0.22
C SER A 16 -9.49 -20.30 -1.42
N ASP A 17 -10.45 -19.60 -2.03
CA ASP A 17 -11.15 -20.03 -3.25
C ASP A 17 -10.27 -19.93 -4.52
N HIS A 18 -9.03 -19.42 -4.39
CA HIS A 18 -8.10 -19.33 -5.49
C HIS A 18 -7.27 -20.61 -5.64
N SER A 19 -7.27 -21.18 -6.85
CA SER A 19 -6.41 -22.32 -7.21
C SER A 19 -4.96 -21.85 -7.41
N GLN A 20 -4.02 -22.43 -6.67
CA GLN A 20 -2.62 -22.06 -6.79
C GLN A 20 -2.00 -22.68 -8.05
N VAL A 21 -1.46 -21.85 -8.93
CA VAL A 21 -0.72 -22.27 -10.13
C VAL A 21 0.77 -22.32 -9.82
N ILE A 22 1.40 -23.46 -10.01
CA ILE A 22 2.85 -23.67 -9.83
C ILE A 22 3.44 -24.04 -11.19
N THR A 23 4.48 -23.31 -11.60
CA THR A 23 5.22 -23.59 -12.83
C THR A 23 6.69 -23.83 -12.53
N TRP A 24 7.28 -24.83 -13.17
CA TRP A 24 8.71 -25.08 -13.16
C TRP A 24 9.26 -24.83 -14.55
N ILE A 25 10.22 -23.91 -14.65
CA ILE A 25 10.86 -23.54 -15.90
C ILE A 25 12.28 -24.09 -15.88
N ASN A 26 12.63 -24.90 -16.88
CA ASN A 26 13.97 -25.40 -17.00
C ASN A 26 14.85 -24.33 -17.66
N LEU A 27 15.74 -23.74 -16.86
CA LEU A 27 16.77 -22.82 -17.32
C LEU A 27 18.02 -23.65 -17.59
N HIS A 28 18.32 -23.89 -18.86
CA HIS A 28 19.64 -24.39 -19.25
C HIS A 28 20.65 -23.25 -19.08
N GLN A 29 21.07 -22.99 -17.85
CA GLN A 29 22.30 -22.26 -17.59
C GLN A 29 23.39 -23.31 -17.39
N THR A 30 24.41 -23.29 -18.24
CA THR A 30 25.71 -23.90 -17.97
C THR A 30 26.36 -23.13 -16.84
N THR A 31 25.94 -23.37 -15.60
CA THR A 31 26.64 -22.88 -14.42
C THR A 31 27.82 -23.80 -14.18
N ASN A 32 28.99 -23.40 -14.71
CA ASN A 32 30.24 -23.95 -14.23
C ASN A 32 30.27 -23.84 -12.71
N THR A 33 30.53 -24.97 -12.07
CA THR A 33 30.88 -25.21 -10.67
C THR A 33 31.11 -23.95 -9.82
N ILE A 34 30.24 -23.77 -8.83
CA ILE A 34 30.34 -22.77 -7.78
C ILE A 34 31.57 -23.10 -6.92
N ASN A 35 32.70 -22.49 -7.24
CA ASN A 35 33.76 -22.25 -6.26
C ASN A 35 33.37 -21.00 -5.46
N ASN A 36 33.29 -21.15 -4.14
CA ASN A 36 32.96 -20.12 -3.15
C ASN A 36 34.00 -18.99 -3.11
N THR A 37 33.99 -18.15 -4.14
CA THR A 37 34.69 -16.87 -4.19
C THR A 37 33.67 -15.81 -4.61
N PRO A 38 33.60 -14.63 -3.96
CA PRO A 38 32.71 -13.57 -4.40
C PRO A 38 33.26 -12.97 -5.69
N LEU A 39 32.95 -13.61 -6.81
CA LEU A 39 33.44 -13.29 -8.15
C LEU A 39 32.36 -12.58 -8.98
N GLN A 40 31.55 -11.72 -8.32
CA GLN A 40 30.81 -10.70 -9.04
C GLN A 40 31.40 -9.35 -8.66
N PRO A 41 32.08 -8.65 -9.59
CA PRO A 41 32.37 -7.25 -9.37
C PRO A 41 31.06 -6.56 -9.03
N PRO A 42 31.02 -5.65 -8.04
CA PRO A 42 29.81 -4.92 -7.71
C PRO A 42 29.27 -4.33 -9.01
N ILE A 43 28.01 -4.64 -9.34
CA ILE A 43 27.34 -4.14 -10.55
C ILE A 43 27.62 -2.65 -10.62
N SER A 44 28.51 -2.26 -11.54
CA SER A 44 28.96 -0.89 -11.62
C SER A 44 27.74 -0.04 -12.00
N LYS A 45 27.59 1.10 -11.33
CA LYS A 45 26.47 1.99 -11.64
C LYS A 45 26.63 2.39 -13.10
N LEU A 46 25.55 2.24 -13.88
CA LEU A 46 25.49 2.74 -15.24
C LEU A 46 25.98 4.21 -15.28
N PRO A 47 26.81 4.57 -16.28
CA PRO A 47 27.31 5.93 -16.40
C PRO A 47 26.15 6.91 -16.53
N LEU A 48 26.38 8.14 -16.05
CA LEU A 48 25.38 9.20 -16.15
C LEU A 48 25.18 9.54 -17.63
N GLN A 49 23.92 9.59 -18.05
CA GLN A 49 23.56 9.88 -19.44
C GLN A 49 23.47 11.40 -19.67
N TYR A 50 23.94 11.86 -20.84
CA TYR A 50 23.68 13.23 -21.30
C TYR A 50 22.21 13.38 -21.72
N ILE A 51 21.69 14.59 -21.60
CA ILE A 51 20.36 14.98 -22.07
C ILE A 51 20.53 15.78 -23.36
N TRP A 52 19.89 15.30 -24.43
CA TRP A 52 19.75 16.04 -25.66
C TRP A 52 18.46 16.88 -25.62
N ASN A 53 18.57 18.19 -25.77
CA ASN A 53 17.47 19.14 -25.86
C ASN A 53 17.51 19.89 -27.20
N ASN A 54 16.52 20.75 -27.46
CA ASN A 54 16.38 21.46 -28.75
C ASN A 54 17.61 22.32 -29.08
N GLU A 55 18.32 22.86 -28.08
CA GLU A 55 19.53 23.67 -28.24
C GLU A 55 20.82 22.83 -28.29
N SER A 56 20.76 21.54 -27.94
CA SER A 56 21.94 20.68 -27.81
C SER A 56 22.68 20.54 -29.13
N ASN A 57 21.96 20.51 -30.27
CA ASN A 57 22.59 20.40 -31.58
C ASN A 57 23.52 21.60 -31.85
N GLU A 58 23.02 22.81 -31.67
CA GLU A 58 23.78 24.03 -31.91
C GLU A 58 24.90 24.22 -30.89
N ASN A 59 24.66 23.90 -29.62
CA ASN A 59 25.69 23.96 -28.59
C ASN A 59 26.80 22.93 -28.83
N PHE A 60 26.46 21.73 -29.30
CA PHE A 60 27.43 20.69 -29.64
C PHE A 60 28.27 21.09 -30.85
N LYS A 61 27.66 21.63 -31.90
CA LYS A 61 28.39 22.18 -33.06
C LYS A 61 29.32 23.33 -32.66
N LYS A 62 28.86 24.24 -31.79
CA LYS A 62 29.70 25.32 -31.25
C LYS A 62 30.87 24.77 -30.43
N ALA A 63 30.65 23.74 -29.61
CA ALA A 63 31.71 23.09 -28.86
C ALA A 63 32.73 22.42 -29.79
N LEU A 64 32.30 21.72 -30.85
CA LEU A 64 33.21 21.15 -31.85
C LEU A 64 34.07 22.22 -32.53
N LYS A 65 33.54 23.43 -32.75
CA LYS A 65 34.27 24.57 -33.31
C LYS A 65 35.21 25.27 -32.32
N SER A 66 35.29 24.82 -31.06
CA SER A 66 36.25 25.40 -30.11
C SER A 66 37.69 25.02 -30.48
N ASP A 67 38.62 25.94 -30.28
CA ASP A 67 40.03 25.79 -30.69
C ASP A 67 40.65 24.48 -30.18
N GLU A 68 40.40 24.12 -28.92
CA GLU A 68 40.89 22.87 -28.31
C GLU A 68 40.37 21.60 -29.01
N LEU A 69 39.09 21.60 -29.42
CA LEU A 69 38.50 20.44 -30.10
C LEU A 69 38.88 20.40 -31.58
N GLN A 70 39.06 21.56 -32.21
CA GLN A 70 39.59 21.66 -33.56
C GLN A 70 41.03 21.15 -33.62
N GLU A 71 41.90 21.54 -32.70
CA GLU A 71 43.27 21.02 -32.60
C GLU A 71 43.29 19.49 -32.46
N LYS A 72 42.47 18.93 -31.56
CA LYS A 72 42.34 17.47 -31.40
C LYS A 72 41.79 16.77 -32.64
N LEU A 73 40.86 17.39 -33.36
CA LEU A 73 40.36 16.86 -34.62
C LEU A 73 41.44 16.88 -35.70
N SER A 74 42.22 17.96 -35.79
CA SER A 74 43.36 18.05 -36.72
C SER A 74 44.39 16.97 -36.43
N THR A 75 44.81 16.82 -35.17
CA THR A 75 45.74 15.76 -34.75
C THR A 75 45.19 14.36 -35.05
N PHE A 76 43.90 14.14 -34.83
CA PHE A 76 43.27 12.86 -35.14
C PHE A 76 43.24 12.56 -36.65
N LEU A 77 43.04 13.58 -37.50
CA LEU A 77 43.04 13.45 -38.95
C LEU A 77 44.44 13.30 -39.55
N GLU A 78 45.45 13.90 -38.90
CA GLU A 78 46.86 13.80 -39.30
C GLU A 78 47.51 12.50 -38.83
N ASN A 79 46.95 11.82 -37.83
CA ASN A 79 47.45 10.56 -37.32
C ASN A 79 47.08 9.40 -38.26
N ASP A 80 48.11 8.75 -38.80
CA ASP A 80 47.95 7.47 -39.50
C ASP A 80 47.85 6.32 -38.48
N PHE A 81 46.63 5.82 -38.27
CA PHE A 81 46.40 4.64 -37.44
C PHE A 81 46.73 3.36 -38.21
N SER A 82 47.52 2.49 -37.59
CA SER A 82 47.79 1.16 -38.13
C SER A 82 46.53 0.30 -38.19
N SER A 83 46.43 -0.57 -39.19
CA SER A 83 45.26 -1.47 -39.38
C SER A 83 45.27 -2.70 -38.47
N ASP A 84 46.17 -2.76 -37.50
CA ASP A 84 46.23 -3.82 -36.51
C ASP A 84 45.23 -3.55 -35.36
N ARG A 85 45.01 -4.57 -34.52
CA ARG A 85 44.05 -4.47 -33.41
C ARG A 85 44.37 -3.30 -32.46
N GLU A 86 45.65 -3.00 -32.26
CA GLU A 86 46.07 -1.93 -31.37
C GLU A 86 45.82 -0.55 -31.99
N GLY A 87 46.13 -0.37 -33.28
CA GLY A 87 45.83 0.85 -34.01
C GLY A 87 44.32 1.14 -34.10
N ILE A 88 43.50 0.11 -34.33
CA ILE A 88 42.03 0.23 -34.32
C ILE A 88 41.53 0.68 -32.95
N ASN A 89 42.02 0.07 -31.86
CA ASN A 89 41.62 0.47 -30.50
C ASN A 89 42.06 1.90 -30.16
N LYS A 90 43.26 2.32 -30.59
CA LYS A 90 43.74 3.70 -30.40
C LYS A 90 42.86 4.70 -31.16
N CYS A 91 42.56 4.42 -32.42
CA CYS A 91 41.65 5.23 -33.24
C CYS A 91 40.27 5.40 -32.56
N VAL A 92 39.66 4.29 -32.13
CA VAL A 92 38.35 4.33 -31.45
C VAL A 92 38.42 5.12 -30.15
N ASN A 93 39.47 4.93 -29.34
CA ASN A 93 39.64 5.65 -28.07
C ASN A 93 39.83 7.16 -28.28
N GLU A 94 40.63 7.58 -29.27
CA GLU A 94 40.83 8.99 -29.57
C GLU A 94 39.55 9.65 -30.09
N PHE A 95 38.83 8.96 -30.98
CA PHE A 95 37.54 9.43 -31.46
C PHE A 95 36.51 9.54 -30.32
N GLU A 96 36.43 8.53 -29.46
CA GLU A 96 35.55 8.54 -28.30
C GLU A 96 35.89 9.71 -27.36
N ASN A 97 37.18 9.98 -27.14
CA ASN A 97 37.64 11.09 -26.32
C ASN A 97 37.20 12.45 -26.88
N ILE A 98 37.30 12.66 -28.21
CA ILE A 98 36.84 13.88 -28.87
C ILE A 98 35.34 14.08 -28.67
N ILE A 99 34.54 13.02 -28.92
CA ILE A 99 33.07 13.07 -28.71
C ILE A 99 32.73 13.32 -27.25
N ASN A 100 33.43 12.66 -26.32
CA ASN A 100 33.20 12.81 -24.89
C ASN A 100 33.53 14.23 -24.41
N LEU A 101 34.61 14.85 -24.90
CA LEU A 101 34.96 16.23 -24.60
C LEU A 101 33.93 17.22 -25.15
N ALA A 102 33.52 17.06 -26.41
CA ALA A 102 32.46 17.87 -27.02
C ALA A 102 31.13 17.74 -26.24
N SER A 103 30.80 16.52 -25.82
CA SER A 103 29.61 16.24 -25.01
C SER A 103 29.68 16.89 -23.64
N LYS A 104 30.83 16.83 -22.95
CA LYS A 104 31.02 17.48 -21.63
C LYS A 104 30.89 18.99 -21.70
N LYS A 105 31.35 19.62 -22.78
CA LYS A 105 31.29 21.08 -22.97
C LYS A 105 29.88 21.59 -23.31
N SER A 106 29.09 20.79 -24.02
CA SER A 106 27.82 21.27 -24.61
C SER A 106 26.55 20.67 -23.99
N LEU A 107 26.61 19.47 -23.41
CA LEU A 107 25.44 18.72 -22.97
C LEU A 107 25.29 18.71 -21.45
N LYS A 108 24.04 18.75 -20.99
CA LYS A 108 23.71 18.62 -19.57
C LYS A 108 23.64 17.15 -19.17
N ILE A 109 24.28 16.80 -18.06
CA ILE A 109 24.18 15.44 -17.51
C ILE A 109 22.86 15.26 -16.77
N LYS A 110 22.17 14.14 -17.01
CA LYS A 110 20.93 13.77 -16.33
C LYS A 110 21.19 13.55 -14.85
N LYS A 111 20.77 14.52 -14.03
CA LYS A 111 20.79 14.36 -12.57
C LYS A 111 19.92 13.16 -12.18
N LYS A 112 20.44 12.33 -11.26
CA LYS A 112 19.61 11.27 -10.66
C LYS A 112 18.41 11.93 -9.99
N LYS A 113 17.20 11.55 -10.42
CA LYS A 113 15.99 11.85 -9.65
C LYS A 113 16.11 11.08 -8.34
N TYR A 114 16.46 11.77 -7.25
CA TYR A 114 16.27 11.21 -5.94
C TYR A 114 14.78 10.87 -5.82
N ARG A 115 14.45 9.62 -5.48
CA ARG A 115 13.09 9.30 -5.07
C ARG A 115 12.78 10.26 -3.93
N ARG A 116 11.83 11.19 -4.14
CA ARG A 116 11.33 12.02 -3.05
C ARG A 116 10.99 11.02 -1.94
N LYS A 117 11.49 11.23 -0.72
CA LYS A 117 10.94 10.53 0.43
C LYS A 117 9.44 10.73 0.29
N ILE A 118 8.69 9.64 0.16
CA ILE A 118 7.24 9.70 0.30
C ILE A 118 7.07 10.34 1.68
N ASN A 119 6.70 11.62 1.71
CA ASN A 119 6.28 12.25 2.95
C ASN A 119 5.22 11.29 3.47
N ASN A 120 5.43 10.77 4.69
CA ASN A 120 4.56 9.77 5.29
C ASN A 120 3.13 10.25 5.11
N VAL A 121 2.41 9.66 4.15
CA VAL A 121 0.98 9.87 3.98
C VAL A 121 0.40 9.50 5.33
N ALA A 122 -0.06 10.53 6.05
CA ALA A 122 -0.59 10.52 7.40
C ALA A 122 -0.26 9.24 8.18
N ASN A 123 0.86 9.23 8.92
CA ASN A 123 0.94 8.29 10.03
C ASN A 123 -0.19 8.68 10.98
N LYS A 124 -1.30 7.93 10.93
CA LYS A 124 -2.44 8.12 11.83
C LYS A 124 -1.92 8.28 13.24
N LYS A 125 -2.49 9.20 14.03
CA LYS A 125 -1.91 9.56 15.34
C LYS A 125 -1.85 8.36 16.29
N TRP A 126 -2.78 7.42 16.14
CA TRP A 126 -2.82 6.14 16.86
C TRP A 126 -1.85 5.05 16.33
N PHE A 127 -1.20 5.26 15.18
CA PHE A 127 -0.32 4.26 14.55
C PHE A 127 1.12 4.37 15.06
N ASP A 128 1.39 3.63 16.13
CA ASP A 128 2.64 3.66 16.86
C ASP A 128 3.77 2.76 16.29
N LYS A 129 4.90 2.70 17.01
CA LYS A 129 6.06 1.86 16.66
C LYS A 129 5.73 0.37 16.67
N ASP A 130 4.86 -0.08 17.57
CA ASP A 130 4.47 -1.49 17.68
C ASP A 130 3.65 -1.91 16.45
N CYS A 131 2.71 -1.07 16.02
CA CYS A 131 1.98 -1.27 14.76
C CYS A 131 2.93 -1.39 13.55
N ARG A 132 4.02 -0.60 13.51
CA ARG A 132 5.05 -0.70 12.47
C ARG A 132 5.81 -2.02 12.54
N PHE A 133 6.17 -2.44 13.74
CA PHE A 133 6.91 -3.67 13.97
C PHE A 133 6.10 -4.90 13.52
N LYS A 134 4.85 -5.01 13.98
CA LYS A 134 3.94 -6.09 13.56
C LYS A 134 3.69 -6.06 12.05
N ARG A 135 3.51 -4.88 11.44
CA ARG A 135 3.42 -4.74 9.97
C ARG A 135 4.68 -5.24 9.25
N HIS A 136 5.86 -4.98 9.80
CA HIS A 136 7.12 -5.44 9.23
C HIS A 136 7.25 -6.96 9.33
N GLN A 137 6.94 -7.55 10.49
CA GLN A 137 6.92 -9.00 10.67
C GLN A 137 5.94 -9.69 9.71
N LEU A 138 4.72 -9.14 9.59
CA LEU A 138 3.72 -9.65 8.65
C LEU A 138 4.23 -9.62 7.20
N ARG A 139 4.90 -8.54 6.78
CA ARG A 139 5.51 -8.44 5.45
C ARG A 139 6.63 -9.45 5.24
N LYS A 140 7.47 -9.69 6.27
CA LYS A 140 8.52 -10.71 6.21
C LYS A 140 7.92 -12.09 5.99
N LEU A 141 6.90 -12.46 6.77
CA LEU A 141 6.18 -13.73 6.63
C LEU A 141 5.45 -13.84 5.30
N ALA A 142 4.83 -12.75 4.82
CA ALA A 142 4.19 -12.73 3.51
C ALA A 142 5.19 -13.02 2.37
N ASN A 143 6.38 -12.41 2.42
CA ASN A 143 7.44 -12.64 1.45
C ASN A 143 7.98 -14.07 1.52
N GLN A 144 8.14 -14.63 2.73
CA GLN A 144 8.52 -16.03 2.92
C GLN A 144 7.47 -16.98 2.36
N LYS A 145 6.18 -16.74 2.65
CA LYS A 145 5.04 -17.50 2.09
C LYS A 145 5.00 -17.45 0.57
N HIS A 146 5.35 -16.32 -0.03
CA HIS A 146 5.42 -16.19 -1.49
C HIS A 146 6.61 -16.98 -2.07
N ARG A 147 7.75 -17.04 -1.37
CA ARG A 147 8.93 -17.79 -1.82
C ARG A 147 8.74 -19.30 -1.70
N ASP A 148 8.13 -19.74 -0.60
CA ASP A 148 7.83 -21.15 -0.34
C ASP A 148 6.36 -21.32 0.05
N PRO A 149 5.46 -21.44 -0.94
CA PRO A 149 4.03 -21.47 -0.70
C PRO A 149 3.50 -22.81 -0.18
N ASN A 150 4.30 -23.88 -0.26
CA ASN A 150 3.91 -25.21 0.21
C ASN A 150 4.27 -25.47 1.67
N ASN A 151 5.06 -24.58 2.27
CA ASN A 151 5.41 -24.67 3.68
C ASN A 151 4.22 -24.30 4.58
N THR A 152 3.69 -25.30 5.27
CA THR A 152 2.52 -25.18 6.16
C THR A 152 2.80 -24.32 7.39
N GLU A 153 4.03 -24.36 7.93
CA GLU A 153 4.44 -23.58 9.10
C GLU A 153 4.51 -22.09 8.78
N ILE A 154 5.07 -21.73 7.62
CA ILE A 154 5.14 -20.32 7.18
C ILE A 154 3.73 -19.77 6.93
N ARG A 155 2.82 -20.60 6.39
CA ARG A 155 1.42 -20.24 6.19
C ARG A 155 0.71 -20.02 7.52
N SER A 156 0.81 -20.94 8.46
CA SER A 156 0.17 -20.80 9.78
C SER A 156 0.71 -19.59 10.53
N ALA A 157 2.04 -19.40 10.56
CA ALA A 157 2.68 -18.24 11.17
C ALA A 157 2.22 -16.91 10.54
N TYR A 158 2.06 -16.86 9.20
CA TYR A 158 1.53 -15.70 8.51
C TYR A 158 0.11 -15.36 8.96
N HIS A 159 -0.79 -16.34 9.04
CA HIS A 159 -2.18 -16.10 9.44
C HIS A 159 -2.29 -15.71 10.92
N THR A 160 -1.48 -16.30 11.80
CA THR A 160 -1.40 -15.90 13.21
C THR A 160 -0.92 -14.45 13.35
N ALA A 161 0.18 -14.09 12.67
CA ALA A 161 0.70 -12.73 12.65
C ALA A 161 -0.28 -11.73 12.02
N LEU A 162 -1.07 -12.14 11.03
CA LEU A 162 -2.12 -11.32 10.42
C LEU A 162 -3.24 -11.02 11.43
N LYS A 163 -3.69 -12.04 12.17
CA LYS A 163 -4.74 -11.89 13.19
C LYS A 163 -4.26 -10.96 14.31
N ASP A 164 -3.06 -11.19 14.82
CA ASP A 164 -2.43 -10.36 15.86
C ASP A 164 -2.25 -8.91 15.40
N TYR A 165 -1.77 -8.70 14.17
CA TYR A 165 -1.65 -7.36 13.60
C TYR A 165 -3.00 -6.64 13.51
N LYS A 166 -4.05 -7.29 12.99
CA LYS A 166 -5.39 -6.70 12.89
C LYS A 166 -5.95 -6.34 14.28
N SER A 167 -5.88 -7.29 15.21
CA SER A 167 -6.33 -7.08 16.59
C SER A 167 -5.61 -5.90 17.25
N THR A 168 -4.29 -5.79 17.05
CA THR A 168 -3.50 -4.69 17.60
C THR A 168 -3.95 -3.35 17.02
N LEU A 169 -4.19 -3.27 15.71
CA LEU A 169 -4.68 -2.03 15.08
C LEU A 169 -6.05 -1.62 15.62
N GLU A 170 -6.97 -2.57 15.77
CA GLU A 170 -8.31 -2.31 16.29
C GLU A 170 -8.27 -1.79 17.73
N ILE A 171 -7.50 -2.44 18.61
CA ILE A 171 -7.32 -2.02 20.00
C ILE A 171 -6.69 -0.63 20.06
N LYS A 172 -5.60 -0.39 19.33
CA LYS A 172 -4.90 0.90 19.35
C LYS A 172 -5.77 2.04 18.82
N LYS A 173 -6.53 1.78 17.77
CA LYS A 173 -7.50 2.74 17.23
C LYS A 173 -8.62 3.02 18.25
N LYS A 174 -9.20 1.98 18.86
CA LYS A 174 -10.26 2.11 19.86
C LYS A 174 -9.80 2.92 21.07
N ASN A 175 -8.65 2.56 21.64
CA ASN A 175 -8.09 3.24 22.81
C ASN A 175 -7.81 4.71 22.49
N PHE A 176 -7.21 5.01 21.33
CA PHE A 176 -6.98 6.39 20.94
C PHE A 176 -8.27 7.21 20.84
N HIS A 177 -9.33 6.67 20.23
CA HIS A 177 -10.62 7.37 20.19
C HIS A 177 -11.23 7.53 21.58
N PHE A 178 -11.14 6.51 22.42
CA PHE A 178 -11.62 6.55 23.80
C PHE A 178 -10.89 7.62 24.62
N ASP A 179 -9.56 7.61 24.63
CA ASP A 179 -8.72 8.59 25.33
C ASP A 179 -9.05 10.02 24.87
N LYS A 180 -9.29 10.20 23.56
CA LYS A 180 -9.64 11.49 22.99
C LYS A 180 -11.06 11.96 23.35
N ILE A 181 -12.02 11.05 23.45
CA ILE A 181 -13.35 11.37 23.97
C ILE A 181 -13.25 11.81 25.42
N GLN A 182 -12.46 11.11 26.24
CA GLN A 182 -12.21 11.52 27.63
C GLN A 182 -11.53 12.89 27.72
N GLU A 183 -10.55 13.17 26.86
CA GLU A 183 -9.93 14.50 26.79
C GLU A 183 -10.95 15.59 26.44
N ILE A 184 -11.93 15.31 25.57
CA ILE A 184 -13.02 16.24 25.24
C ILE A 184 -13.93 16.45 26.45
N GLU A 185 -14.37 15.38 27.10
CA GLU A 185 -15.24 15.44 28.28
C GLU A 185 -14.59 16.26 29.39
N ASN A 186 -13.29 16.04 29.64
CA ASN A 186 -12.52 16.80 30.61
C ASN A 186 -12.31 18.27 30.21
N ALA A 187 -12.27 18.56 28.91
CA ALA A 187 -12.17 19.91 28.36
C ALA A 187 -13.52 20.64 28.23
N SER A 188 -14.63 20.03 28.66
CA SER A 188 -15.98 20.60 28.49
C SER A 188 -16.17 21.97 29.15
N ASN A 189 -15.32 22.32 30.11
CA ASN A 189 -15.36 23.60 30.82
C ASN A 189 -14.55 24.72 30.14
N ASP A 190 -13.68 24.40 29.17
CA ASP A 190 -12.89 25.38 28.41
C ASP A 190 -13.19 25.27 26.91
N PRO A 191 -13.97 26.21 26.34
CA PRO A 191 -14.34 26.20 24.92
C PRO A 191 -13.14 26.16 23.98
N LEU A 192 -12.03 26.86 24.29
CA LEU A 192 -10.86 26.91 23.42
C LEU A 192 -10.12 25.57 23.39
N LEU A 193 -10.00 24.94 24.56
CA LEU A 193 -9.39 23.61 24.68
C LEU A 193 -10.26 22.54 24.02
N PHE A 194 -11.58 22.61 24.21
CA PHE A 194 -12.54 21.70 23.58
C PHE A 194 -12.40 21.68 22.05
N TRP A 195 -12.51 22.84 21.40
CA TRP A 195 -12.45 22.92 19.93
C TRP A 195 -11.08 22.53 19.37
N LYS A 196 -10.00 22.82 20.13
CA LYS A 196 -8.64 22.39 19.77
C LYS A 196 -8.49 20.87 19.82
N THR A 197 -9.01 20.22 20.85
CA THR A 197 -8.98 18.76 21.01
C THR A 197 -9.84 18.08 19.96
N LEU A 198 -11.05 18.60 19.70
CA LEU A 198 -11.96 18.09 18.69
C LEU A 198 -11.35 18.13 17.28
N LYS A 199 -10.72 19.25 16.91
CA LYS A 199 -10.04 19.40 15.61
C LYS A 199 -8.89 18.41 15.44
N ASN A 200 -8.19 18.07 16.52
CA ASN A 200 -7.10 17.09 16.48
C ASN A 200 -7.59 15.65 16.23
N ILE A 201 -8.85 15.33 16.56
CA ILE A 201 -9.47 14.03 16.29
C ILE A 201 -9.96 13.96 14.85
N SER A 202 -10.50 15.07 14.33
CA SER A 202 -11.02 15.13 12.96
C SER A 202 -9.95 14.89 11.90
N ASP A 203 -8.68 15.20 12.17
CA ASP A 203 -7.57 14.95 11.23
C ASP A 203 -7.33 13.46 10.90
N ASP A 204 -7.78 12.52 11.75
CA ASP A 204 -7.67 11.07 11.53
C ASP A 204 -8.89 10.48 10.77
N LEU A 205 -9.97 11.25 10.66
CA LEU A 205 -11.04 10.99 9.70
C LEU A 205 -10.55 11.54 8.36
N ASP A 206 -10.50 10.71 7.33
CA ASP A 206 -10.09 11.13 5.98
C ASP A 206 -11.07 12.21 5.43
N PHE A 207 -10.90 13.47 5.83
CA PHE A 207 -11.54 14.63 5.19
C PHE A 207 -10.96 14.91 3.79
N ASN A 208 -9.97 14.12 3.36
CA ASN A 208 -9.50 14.09 1.98
C ASN A 208 -10.42 13.28 1.05
N GLU A 209 -11.40 12.54 1.57
CA GLU A 209 -12.59 12.25 0.78
C GLU A 209 -13.45 13.51 0.77
N THR A 210 -13.46 14.15 -0.39
CA THR A 210 -14.30 15.28 -0.77
C THR A 210 -15.80 14.96 -0.66
N LYS A 211 -16.31 14.65 0.54
CA LYS A 211 -17.73 14.80 0.81
C LYS A 211 -17.95 16.28 1.04
N LYS A 212 -18.20 17.00 -0.06
CA LYS A 212 -18.80 18.34 0.00
C LYS A 212 -19.94 18.25 1.01
N SER A 213 -19.99 19.17 1.96
CA SER A 213 -21.16 19.30 2.83
C SER A 213 -22.39 19.30 1.91
N PRO A 214 -23.34 18.37 2.08
CA PRO A 214 -24.46 18.28 1.17
C PRO A 214 -25.18 19.62 1.13
N GLN A 215 -25.49 20.10 -0.07
CA GLN A 215 -26.19 21.38 -0.19
C GLN A 215 -27.60 21.26 0.41
N PRO A 216 -28.19 22.34 0.92
CA PRO A 216 -29.55 22.29 1.49
C PRO A 216 -30.59 21.68 0.53
N SER A 217 -30.41 21.85 -0.78
CA SER A 217 -31.23 21.23 -1.82
C SER A 217 -31.07 19.71 -1.93
N GLU A 218 -29.86 19.19 -1.67
CA GLU A 218 -29.61 17.74 -1.65
C GLU A 218 -30.26 17.10 -0.42
N TRP A 219 -30.25 17.79 0.73
CA TRP A 219 -30.99 17.37 1.92
C TRP A 219 -32.49 17.38 1.69
N LEU A 220 -33.04 18.45 1.12
CA LEU A 220 -34.46 18.55 0.79
C LEU A 220 -34.87 17.43 -0.16
N ASN A 221 -34.15 17.21 -1.26
CA ASN A 221 -34.44 16.12 -2.18
C ASN A 221 -34.35 14.75 -1.51
N HIS A 222 -33.35 14.51 -0.64
CA HIS A 222 -33.21 13.24 0.05
C HIS A 222 -34.40 12.96 0.97
N PHE A 223 -34.81 13.95 1.77
CA PHE A 223 -35.94 13.80 2.68
C PHE A 223 -37.27 13.74 1.92
N GLU A 224 -37.44 14.51 0.86
CA GLU A 224 -38.61 14.44 -0.01
C GLU A 224 -38.73 13.06 -0.67
N THR A 225 -37.60 12.47 -1.10
CA THR A 225 -37.56 11.09 -1.60
C THR A 225 -37.88 10.07 -0.51
N LEU A 226 -37.35 10.24 0.72
CA LEU A 226 -37.63 9.36 1.86
C LEU A 226 -39.12 9.38 2.27
N HIS A 227 -39.77 10.53 2.16
CA HIS A 227 -41.19 10.72 2.50
C HIS A 227 -42.15 10.52 1.32
N SER A 228 -41.63 10.27 0.12
CA SER A 228 -42.43 9.91 -1.03
C SER A 228 -42.84 8.44 -0.95
N GLU A 229 -44.11 8.14 -1.23
CA GLU A 229 -44.61 6.77 -1.35
C GLU A 229 -43.93 6.05 -2.53
N HIS A 230 -42.88 5.31 -2.23
CA HIS A 230 -42.24 4.44 -3.21
C HIS A 230 -42.99 3.12 -3.29
N GLN A 231 -43.18 2.60 -4.50
CA GLN A 231 -43.65 1.24 -4.69
C GLN A 231 -42.62 0.27 -4.09
N LEU A 232 -43.01 -0.39 -3.00
CA LEU A 232 -42.19 -1.40 -2.34
C LEU A 232 -41.89 -2.53 -3.32
N ASN A 233 -40.64 -2.98 -3.34
CA ASN A 233 -40.28 -4.16 -4.10
C ASN A 233 -40.88 -5.43 -3.44
N LYS A 234 -40.80 -6.57 -4.14
CA LYS A 234 -41.43 -7.81 -3.68
C LYS A 234 -40.97 -8.24 -2.28
N GLU A 235 -39.68 -8.19 -2.01
CA GLU A 235 -39.09 -8.55 -0.70
C GLU A 235 -39.54 -7.60 0.42
N GLN A 236 -39.62 -6.30 0.13
CA GLN A 236 -40.10 -5.30 1.09
C GLN A 236 -41.58 -5.49 1.42
N ASN A 237 -42.41 -5.85 0.43
CA ASN A 237 -43.82 -6.17 0.67
C ASN A 237 -43.96 -7.42 1.55
N GLU A 238 -43.16 -8.47 1.30
CA GLU A 238 -43.15 -9.68 2.14
C GLU A 238 -42.75 -9.35 3.60
N ILE A 239 -41.78 -8.45 3.80
CA ILE A 239 -41.38 -7.97 5.13
C ILE A 239 -42.51 -7.18 5.79
N VAL A 240 -43.15 -6.25 5.07
CA VAL A 240 -44.26 -5.45 5.59
C VAL A 240 -45.46 -6.32 5.97
N GLU A 241 -45.75 -7.35 5.17
CA GLU A 241 -46.82 -8.30 5.46
C GLU A 241 -46.49 -9.15 6.70
N CYS A 242 -45.23 -9.59 6.85
CA CYS A 242 -44.77 -10.23 8.07
C CYS A 242 -44.91 -9.32 9.29
N LEU A 243 -44.49 -8.06 9.20
CA LEU A 243 -44.59 -7.08 10.29
C LEU A 243 -46.04 -6.81 10.70
N LYS A 244 -46.96 -6.68 9.74
CA LYS A 244 -48.41 -6.55 10.03
C LYS A 244 -48.96 -7.79 10.72
N ASN A 245 -48.48 -8.98 10.35
CA ASN A 245 -48.87 -10.20 11.06
C ASN A 245 -48.29 -10.24 12.48
N TYR A 246 -47.05 -9.78 12.69
CA TYR A 246 -46.49 -9.66 14.04
C TYR A 246 -47.20 -8.61 14.89
N GLU A 247 -47.64 -7.49 14.33
CA GLU A 247 -48.46 -6.51 15.05
C GLU A 247 -49.81 -7.10 15.48
N LYS A 248 -50.45 -7.93 14.65
CA LYS A 248 -51.67 -8.66 15.04
C LYS A 248 -51.42 -9.69 16.15
N ILE A 249 -50.22 -10.29 16.18
CA ILE A 249 -49.82 -11.25 17.21
C ILE A 249 -49.41 -10.53 18.51
N LYS A 250 -48.96 -9.27 18.43
CA LYS A 250 -48.53 -8.46 19.58
C LYS A 250 -49.62 -8.31 20.64
N ASP A 251 -50.87 -8.16 20.24
CA ASP A 251 -52.01 -8.09 21.18
C ASP A 251 -52.24 -9.42 21.93
N ASN A 252 -51.69 -10.53 21.42
CA ASN A 252 -51.73 -11.86 22.06
C ASN A 252 -50.43 -12.20 22.83
N LEU A 253 -49.43 -11.31 22.88
CA LEU A 253 -48.17 -11.49 23.62
C LEU A 253 -48.24 -10.86 25.04
N THR A 254 -49.42 -10.82 25.64
CA THR A 254 -49.66 -10.39 27.03
C THR A 254 -49.03 -11.31 28.08
N GLU A 255 -48.47 -12.45 27.67
CA GLU A 255 -47.78 -13.38 28.57
C GLU A 255 -46.49 -12.82 29.20
N LEU A 256 -45.94 -11.72 28.68
CA LEU A 256 -44.77 -11.03 29.23
C LEU A 256 -45.11 -9.72 29.97
N ASP A 257 -46.38 -9.31 29.94
CA ASP A 257 -46.89 -8.10 30.58
C ASP A 257 -47.51 -8.38 31.97
N TYR A 258 -47.14 -9.49 32.61
CA TYR A 258 -47.53 -9.73 34.00
C TYR A 258 -46.70 -8.86 34.95
N ILE A 259 -47.37 -8.24 35.92
CA ILE A 259 -46.74 -7.55 37.04
C ILE A 259 -46.09 -8.64 37.90
N ILE A 260 -44.77 -8.52 38.14
CA ILE A 260 -44.01 -9.44 39.01
C ILE A 260 -44.74 -9.54 40.35
N THR A 261 -45.10 -10.76 40.73
CA THR A 261 -45.83 -11.01 41.98
C THR A 261 -44.86 -11.11 43.16
N GLU A 262 -45.33 -10.75 44.36
CA GLU A 262 -44.50 -10.87 45.59
C GLU A 262 -44.02 -12.31 45.83
N ASP A 263 -44.80 -13.31 45.43
CA ASP A 263 -44.45 -14.73 45.56
C ASP A 263 -43.26 -15.12 44.68
N GLU A 264 -43.17 -14.61 43.45
CA GLU A 264 -42.03 -14.83 42.55
C GLU A 264 -40.76 -14.15 43.10
N LEU A 265 -40.90 -12.97 43.68
CA LEU A 265 -39.83 -12.24 44.36
C LEU A 265 -39.30 -13.04 45.56
N ASN A 266 -40.19 -13.60 46.37
CA ASN A 266 -39.84 -14.43 47.52
C ASN A 266 -39.15 -15.74 47.10
N LEU A 267 -39.61 -16.38 46.02
CA LEU A 267 -38.96 -17.57 45.45
C LEU A 267 -37.53 -17.28 44.94
N ALA A 268 -37.32 -16.15 44.28
CA ALA A 268 -35.99 -15.74 43.83
C ALA A 268 -35.06 -15.42 45.00
N LEU A 269 -35.59 -14.81 46.06
CA LEU A 269 -34.84 -14.54 47.30
C LEU A 269 -34.48 -15.84 48.04
N GLU A 270 -35.39 -16.80 48.15
CA GLU A 270 -35.07 -18.12 48.71
C GLU A 270 -34.01 -18.86 47.88
N PHE A 271 -34.08 -18.78 46.55
CA PHE A 271 -33.12 -19.43 45.67
C PHE A 271 -31.72 -18.83 45.80
N SER A 272 -31.63 -17.51 45.95
CA SER A 272 -30.35 -16.81 46.19
C SER A 272 -29.77 -17.04 47.59
N LEU A 273 -30.63 -17.24 48.61
CA LEU A 273 -30.20 -17.61 49.96
C LEU A 273 -29.74 -19.06 50.08
N LYS A 274 -30.19 -19.98 49.20
CA LYS A 274 -29.71 -21.36 49.15
C LYS A 274 -28.36 -21.54 48.42
N LEU A 275 -27.86 -20.49 47.77
CA LEU A 275 -26.60 -20.48 47.02
C LEU A 275 -25.42 -19.87 47.81
N PHE A 276 -25.65 -19.50 49.08
CA PHE A 276 -24.64 -19.16 50.09
C PHE A 276 -24.65 -20.18 51.23
#